data_AF-A0A973BDC2-F1
#
_entry.id   AF-A0A973BDC2-F1
#
_cell.length_a   1.000
_cell.length_b   1.000
_cell.length_c   1.000
_cell.angle_alpha   90.00
_cell.angle_beta   90.00
_cell.angle_gamma   90.00
#
_symmetry.space_group_name_H-M   'P 1'
#
loop_
_entity.id
_entity.type
_entity.pdbx_description
1 polymer ?
#
loop_
_entity_poly.entity_id
_entity_poly.type
_entity_poly.pdbx_seq_one_letter_code
_entity_poly.pdbx_strand_id
1 'polypeptide(L)'
;MKTFKILLVLSLVFLFACSDSDDSTNNGDNGGEPSGNERYNSLVFSNVTVDTNVIYGNNTTQGGINQDLIMDVYQPSGDTESSRHLII
;
A
#
# COMPACT_ATOMS: atom_id res chain seq x y z
N MET A 1 -24.01 39.56 18.53
CA MET A 1 -22.75 38.79 18.59
C MET A 1 -22.90 37.49 19.41
N LYS A 2 -23.94 36.67 19.15
CA LYS A 2 -24.18 35.41 19.91
C LYS A 2 -24.15 34.15 19.04
N THR A 3 -24.02 34.27 17.72
CA THR A 3 -23.98 33.14 16.78
C THR A 3 -22.56 32.67 16.44
N PHE A 4 -21.54 33.51 16.64
CA PHE A 4 -20.13 33.13 16.39
C PHE A 4 -19.61 32.06 17.36
N LYS A 5 -20.17 31.99 18.58
CA LYS A 5 -19.81 30.96 19.57
C LYS A 5 -20.40 29.59 19.25
N ILE A 6 -21.54 29.48 18.57
CA ILE A 6 -22.16 28.17 18.29
C ILE A 6 -21.44 27.42 17.15
N LEU A 7 -20.83 28.17 16.21
CA LEU A 7 -19.98 27.61 15.16
C LEU A 7 -18.64 27.08 15.72
N LEU A 8 -18.07 27.76 16.73
CA LEU A 8 -16.83 27.33 17.39
C LEU A 8 -17.02 26.03 18.18
N VAL A 9 -18.20 25.84 18.81
CA VAL A 9 -18.52 24.63 19.58
C VAL A 9 -18.80 23.43 18.66
N LEU A 10 -19.39 23.66 17.48
CA LEU A 10 -19.63 22.58 16.50
C LEU A 10 -18.32 22.08 15.84
N SER A 11 -17.31 22.95 15.68
CA SER A 11 -15.97 22.58 15.22
C SER A 11 -15.14 21.86 16.29
N LEU A 12 -15.38 22.11 17.58
CA LEU A 12 -14.62 21.51 18.68
C LEU A 12 -15.11 20.09 19.03
N VAL A 13 -16.38 19.78 18.75
CA VAL A 13 -16.97 18.44 18.96
C VAL A 13 -16.51 17.43 17.90
N PHE A 14 -16.03 17.87 16.74
CA PHE A 14 -15.58 16.98 15.66
C PHE A 14 -14.13 16.46 15.82
N LEU A 15 -13.38 16.94 16.82
CA LEU A 15 -11.98 16.57 17.03
C LEU A 15 -11.75 15.47 18.09
N PHE A 16 -12.81 14.92 18.69
CA PHE A 16 -12.68 14.06 19.87
C PHE A 16 -13.23 12.63 19.76
N ALA A 17 -13.44 12.09 18.56
CA ALA A 17 -13.89 10.70 18.43
C ALA A 17 -13.20 9.93 17.29
N CYS A 18 -11.89 9.78 17.39
CA CYS A 18 -11.29 8.46 17.22
C CYS A 18 -10.33 8.29 18.41
N SER A 19 -10.88 7.89 19.55
CA SER A 19 -10.06 7.33 20.63
C SER A 19 -10.16 5.83 20.45
N ASP A 20 -9.12 5.23 19.84
CA ASP A 20 -8.92 3.80 19.99
C ASP A 20 -8.80 3.52 21.49
N SER A 21 -9.63 2.61 21.97
CA SER A 21 -9.67 2.23 23.37
C SER A 21 -8.61 1.15 23.56
N ASP A 22 -7.46 1.51 24.11
CA ASP A 22 -6.50 0.52 24.62
C ASP A 22 -7.09 -0.07 25.90
N ASP A 23 -7.60 -1.29 25.81
CA ASP A 23 -8.05 -2.08 26.95
C ASP A 23 -6.85 -2.49 27.80
N SER A 24 -6.46 -1.62 28.73
CA SER A 24 -5.49 -1.97 29.76
C SER A 24 -6.15 -2.87 30.80
N THR A 25 -6.23 -4.17 30.49
CA THR A 25 -6.39 -5.18 31.54
C THR A 25 -5.12 -5.17 32.41
N ASN A 26 -5.28 -4.80 33.67
CA ASN A 26 -4.23 -4.96 34.67
C ASN A 26 -3.93 -6.46 34.85
N ASN A 27 -2.94 -6.98 34.12
CA ASN A 27 -2.24 -8.18 34.49
C ASN A 27 -0.84 -8.16 33.87
N GLY A 28 0.18 -8.51 34.65
CA GLY A 28 1.58 -8.35 34.27
C GLY A 28 1.90 -9.02 32.94
N ASP A 29 2.13 -8.21 31.92
CA ASP A 29 2.58 -8.66 30.61
C ASP A 29 3.98 -8.10 30.34
N ASN A 30 4.92 -8.99 30.04
CA ASN A 30 6.27 -8.59 29.68
C ASN A 30 6.23 -8.06 28.25
N GLY A 31 6.07 -6.75 28.12
CA GLY A 31 6.47 -5.93 26.98
C GLY A 31 6.36 -6.58 25.59
N GLY A 32 5.23 -6.34 24.93
CA GLY A 32 5.08 -6.66 23.52
C GLY A 32 3.66 -6.44 23.02
N GLU A 33 3.12 -5.22 23.18
CA GLU A 33 1.99 -4.77 22.34
C GLU A 33 2.32 -5.14 20.88
N PRO A 34 1.49 -5.91 20.18
CA PRO A 34 1.69 -6.15 18.77
C PRO A 34 1.28 -4.85 18.06
N SER A 35 2.18 -3.85 18.06
CA SER A 35 2.07 -2.64 17.27
C SER A 35 1.66 -3.05 15.87
N GLY A 36 0.44 -2.67 15.48
CA GLY A 36 -0.27 -3.23 14.32
C GLY A 36 0.68 -3.53 13.18
N ASN A 37 0.80 -4.81 12.82
CA ASN A 37 1.61 -5.33 11.73
C ASN A 37 1.64 -4.35 10.55
N GLU A 38 2.70 -3.56 10.45
CA GLU A 38 2.93 -2.61 9.38
C GLU A 38 3.30 -3.38 8.11
N ARG A 39 2.34 -4.10 7.53
CA ARG A 39 2.53 -4.70 6.20
C ARG A 39 2.82 -3.55 5.25
N TYR A 40 3.94 -3.66 4.54
CA TYR A 40 4.44 -2.71 3.54
C TYR A 40 5.13 -1.44 4.07
N ASN A 41 5.39 -1.29 5.39
CA ASN A 41 6.25 -0.20 5.89
C ASN A 41 7.74 -0.58 5.91
N SER A 42 8.06 -1.87 5.79
CA SER A 42 9.44 -2.33 5.66
C SER A 42 9.79 -2.64 4.21
N LEU A 43 10.96 -2.18 3.80
CA LEU A 43 11.50 -2.43 2.47
C LEU A 43 12.19 -3.80 2.51
N VAL A 44 11.52 -4.82 1.96
CA VAL A 44 11.97 -6.22 2.05
C VAL A 44 13.09 -6.55 1.04
N PHE A 45 13.10 -5.88 -0.12
CA PHE A 45 14.07 -6.10 -1.18
C PHE A 45 14.88 -4.84 -1.46
N SER A 46 16.20 -4.92 -1.35
CA SER A 46 17.08 -3.77 -1.55
C SER A 46 17.32 -3.40 -3.03
N ASN A 47 16.98 -4.30 -3.95
CA ASN A 47 17.23 -4.12 -5.38
C ASN A 47 16.15 -4.75 -6.25
N VAL A 48 16.01 -4.24 -7.47
CA VAL A 48 15.10 -4.73 -8.51
C VAL A 48 15.90 -4.99 -9.78
N THR A 49 15.63 -6.14 -10.40
CA THR A 49 16.08 -6.47 -11.76
C THR A 49 14.98 -6.07 -12.74
N VAL A 50 15.35 -5.45 -13.85
CA VAL A 50 14.40 -5.01 -14.89
C VAL A 50 14.79 -5.64 -16.21
N ASP A 51 13.91 -6.48 -16.75
CA ASP A 51 14.02 -6.99 -18.12
C ASP A 51 13.18 -6.10 -19.04
N THR A 52 13.85 -5.24 -19.81
CA THR A 52 13.18 -4.25 -20.65
C THR A 52 12.82 -4.79 -22.03
N ASN A 53 11.78 -4.23 -22.65
CA ASN A 53 11.37 -4.52 -24.03
C ASN A 53 11.08 -6.02 -24.29
N VAL A 54 10.53 -6.72 -23.30
CA VAL A 54 10.10 -8.11 -23.44
C VAL A 54 8.88 -8.13 -24.36
N ILE A 55 8.99 -8.82 -25.50
CA ILE A 55 7.87 -9.05 -26.41
C ILE A 55 6.94 -10.09 -25.76
N TYR A 56 5.74 -9.66 -25.36
CA TYR A 56 4.73 -10.55 -24.78
C TYR A 56 3.65 -10.96 -25.78
N GLY A 57 3.61 -10.34 -26.96
CA GLY A 57 2.66 -10.67 -28.00
C GLY A 57 2.87 -9.88 -29.28
N ASN A 58 1.97 -10.09 -30.23
CA ASN A 58 1.89 -9.35 -31.48
C ASN A 58 0.42 -9.09 -31.79
N ASN A 59 0.09 -7.89 -32.26
CA ASN A 59 -1.27 -7.57 -32.67
C ASN A 59 -1.28 -6.64 -33.88
N THR A 60 -2.40 -6.61 -34.60
CA THR A 60 -2.60 -5.76 -35.76
C THR A 60 -3.08 -4.39 -35.31
N THR A 61 -2.35 -3.34 -35.70
CA THR A 61 -2.74 -1.95 -35.51
C THR A 61 -4.03 -1.63 -36.28
N GLN A 62 -4.65 -0.49 -35.98
CA GLN A 62 -5.83 -0.02 -36.73
C GLN A 62 -5.57 0.11 -38.24
N GLY A 63 -4.31 0.35 -38.66
CA GLY A 63 -3.91 0.43 -40.07
C GLY A 63 -3.63 -0.91 -40.75
N GLY A 64 -3.86 -2.04 -40.07
CA GLY A 64 -3.59 -3.38 -40.63
C GLY A 64 -2.14 -3.83 -40.55
N ILE A 65 -1.26 -3.06 -39.90
CA ILE A 65 0.15 -3.41 -39.73
C ILE A 65 0.33 -4.19 -38.43
N ASN A 66 1.04 -5.32 -38.47
CA ASN A 66 1.38 -6.07 -37.27
C ASN A 66 2.44 -5.33 -36.45
N GLN A 67 2.24 -5.31 -35.14
CA GLN A 67 3.13 -4.66 -34.18
C GLN A 67 3.32 -5.57 -32.97
N ASP A 68 4.58 -5.71 -32.57
CA ASP A 68 4.95 -6.39 -31.34
C ASP A 68 4.49 -5.57 -30.13
N LEU A 69 3.93 -6.27 -29.16
CA LEU A 69 3.55 -5.72 -27.88
C LEU A 69 4.68 -6.00 -26.90
N ILE A 70 5.24 -4.93 -26.33
CA ILE A 70 6.38 -4.98 -25.44
C ILE A 70 5.98 -4.56 -24.03
N MET A 71 6.64 -5.14 -23.04
CA MET A 71 6.56 -4.73 -21.64
C MET A 71 7.94 -4.78 -20.98
N ASP A 72 8.07 -4.07 -19.87
CA ASP A 72 9.19 -4.25 -18.95
C ASP A 72 8.73 -5.14 -17.80
N VAL A 73 9.60 -6.06 -17.37
CA VAL A 73 9.33 -6.99 -16.26
C VAL A 73 10.22 -6.61 -15.08
N TYR A 74 9.60 -6.22 -13.96
CA TYR A 74 10.28 -5.82 -12.73
C TYR A 74 10.24 -6.97 -11.73
N GLN A 75 11.41 -7.45 -11.30
CA GLN A 75 11.54 -8.58 -10.37
C GLN A 75 12.43 -8.18 -9.18
N PRO A 76 11.96 -8.34 -7.93
CA PRO A 76 12.83 -8.11 -6.78
C PRO A 76 14.03 -9.07 -6.80
N SER A 77 15.24 -8.55 -6.59
CA SER A 77 16.43 -9.40 -6.57
C SER A 77 16.43 -10.33 -5.35
N GLY A 78 16.75 -11.60 -5.55
CA GLY A 78 16.77 -12.61 -4.46
C GLY A 78 15.41 -13.17 -4.09
N ASP A 79 14.37 -12.86 -4.86
CA ASP A 79 13.06 -13.48 -4.74
C ASP A 79 13.09 -14.96 -5.17
N THR A 80 12.79 -15.88 -4.25
CA THR A 80 12.70 -17.33 -4.53
C THR A 80 11.29 -17.88 -4.42
N GLU A 81 10.28 -17.05 -4.16
CA GLU A 81 8.91 -17.50 -3.94
C GLU A 81 8.15 -17.59 -5.27
N SER A 82 7.72 -18.80 -5.62
CA SER A 82 7.03 -19.06 -6.88
C SER A 82 5.53 -18.73 -6.86
N SER A 83 4.91 -18.63 -5.68
CA SER A 83 3.46 -18.42 -5.53
C SER A 83 3.07 -16.96 -5.29
N ARG A 84 3.93 -16.00 -5.65
CA ARG A 84 3.56 -14.58 -5.60
C ARG A 84 2.60 -14.22 -6.73
N HIS A 85 1.63 -13.37 -6.40
CA HIS A 85 0.73 -12.80 -7.38
C HIS A 85 1.48 -11.87 -8.33
N LEU A 86 1.14 -11.94 -9.60
CA LEU A 86 1.60 -11.02 -10.63
C LEU A 86 0.79 -9.72 -10.60
N ILE A 87 1.45 -8.59 -10.80
CA ILE A 87 0.84 -7.27 -10.99
C ILE A 87 1.12 -6.85 -12.44
N ILE A 88 0.09 -6.38 -13.15
CA ILE A 88 0.13 -5.96 -14.57
C ILE A 88 -0.54 -4.60 -14.71
#